data_AF-A0A520HFL3-F1
#
_entry.id   AF-A0A520HFL3-F1
#
_cell.length_a   1.000
_cell.length_b   1.000
_cell.length_c   1.000
_cell.angle_alpha   90.00
_cell.angle_beta   90.00
_cell.angle_gamma   90.00
#
_symmetry.space_group_name_H-M   'P 1'
#
loop_
_entity.id
_entity.type
_entity.pdbx_description
1 polymer ?
#
loop_
_entity_poly.entity_id
_entity_poly.type
_entity_poly.pdbx_seq_one_letter_code
_entity_poly.pdbx_strand_id
1 'polypeptide(L)'
;MSMDWTVSPLWRSVGRIAAAGLLVLAFIAVLMTASAQQEVMQHLSATQPGIDYSTAWAIKERVDQASRDAHLALAREQQAAASLDTANAALDAALARFDAGWDAFSPAVSRLASVCGLPPTAAGEADETARGRIIATLRTCQGNADLTPDQRTRLDAAFAARGGVVRAFDNWADASRRAAAAQASLTQAQATTKALTGQDAKAQAIADSFDATTKLRQSWYLGGGLLIDYPPALLQIILSFVSGTFGALLLTLVLIVYPNSGFSVATSGGYGARVLLGGLIALCVTVVLNGGSAVLGSNDPVQGTANSMAFCAIAILAGMFSDRVAAWLSARADSRSGGRRPGTSSAAAWWSRRSC
;
A
#
# COMPACT_ATOMS: atom_id res chain seq x y z
N MET A 1 29.70 42.71 -13.98
CA MET A 1 29.41 41.70 -15.03
C MET A 1 28.04 41.12 -14.75
N SER A 2 26.98 41.73 -15.28
CA SER A 2 25.66 41.12 -15.34
C SER A 2 25.65 40.18 -16.54
N MET A 3 25.62 38.87 -16.28
CA MET A 3 25.36 37.88 -17.32
C MET A 3 23.87 38.00 -17.71
N ASP A 4 23.61 38.77 -18.77
CA ASP A 4 22.34 38.72 -19.48
C ASP A 4 22.24 37.36 -20.16
N TRP A 5 21.63 36.40 -19.47
CA TRP A 5 21.16 35.16 -20.06
C TRP A 5 20.03 35.49 -21.02
N THR A 6 20.38 35.93 -22.23
CA THR A 6 19.49 36.04 -23.36
C THR A 6 19.09 34.63 -23.79
N VAL A 7 18.11 34.06 -23.07
CA VAL A 7 17.51 32.77 -23.38
C VAL A 7 17.02 32.84 -24.82
N SER A 8 17.66 32.07 -25.71
CA SER A 8 17.40 32.12 -27.14
C SER A 8 15.91 31.89 -27.42
N PRO A 9 15.36 32.50 -28.49
CA PRO A 9 13.94 32.38 -28.83
C PRO A 9 13.47 30.93 -29.00
N LEU A 10 14.39 30.01 -29.37
CA LEU A 10 14.15 28.57 -29.44
C LEU A 10 13.86 27.95 -28.07
N TRP A 11 14.65 28.27 -27.04
CA TRP A 11 14.43 27.76 -25.67
C TRP A 11 13.09 28.24 -25.08
N ARG A 12 12.65 29.45 -25.44
CA ARG A 12 11.32 29.96 -25.03
C ARG A 12 10.18 29.18 -25.69
N SER A 13 10.32 28.80 -26.95
CA SER A 13 9.33 27.98 -27.66
C SER A 13 9.27 26.55 -27.15
N VAL A 14 10.43 25.91 -26.93
CA VAL A 14 10.51 24.56 -26.34
C VAL A 14 9.91 24.54 -24.93
N GLY A 15 10.23 25.54 -24.09
CA GLY A 15 9.67 25.66 -22.75
C GLY A 15 8.14 25.79 -22.75
N ARG A 16 7.56 26.50 -23.72
CA ARG A 16 6.10 26.63 -23.87
C ARG A 16 5.42 25.34 -24.30
N ILE A 17 6.01 24.61 -25.24
CA ILE A 17 5.50 23.30 -25.68
C ILE A 17 5.58 22.29 -24.53
N ALA A 18 6.70 22.26 -23.80
CA ALA A 18 6.85 21.41 -22.63
C ALA A 18 5.83 21.74 -21.52
N ALA A 19 5.62 23.04 -21.22
CA ALA A 19 4.62 23.47 -20.25
C ALA A 19 3.19 23.11 -20.68
N ALA A 20 2.85 23.26 -21.96
CA ALA A 20 1.57 22.85 -22.51
C ALA A 20 1.37 21.33 -22.42
N GLY A 21 2.39 20.55 -22.80
CA GLY A 21 2.37 19.10 -22.67
C GLY A 21 2.19 18.62 -21.22
N LEU A 22 2.87 19.27 -20.28
CA LEU A 22 2.73 18.98 -18.85
C LEU A 22 1.34 19.31 -18.33
N LEU A 23 0.74 20.41 -18.79
CA LEU A 23 -0.63 20.79 -18.42
C LEU A 23 -1.65 19.78 -18.95
N VAL A 24 -1.50 19.32 -20.20
CA VAL A 24 -2.34 18.27 -20.78
C VAL A 24 -2.19 16.95 -20.00
N LEU A 25 -0.97 16.57 -19.65
CA LEU A 25 -0.72 15.36 -18.87
C LEU A 25 -1.34 15.47 -17.46
N ALA A 26 -1.19 16.62 -16.80
CA ALA A 26 -1.82 16.89 -15.50
C ALA A 26 -3.35 16.83 -15.60
N PHE A 27 -3.93 17.39 -16.67
CA PHE A 27 -5.37 17.32 -16.92
C PHE A 27 -5.86 15.87 -17.06
N ILE A 28 -5.18 15.06 -17.89
CA ILE A 28 -5.52 13.65 -18.08
C ILE A 28 -5.41 12.88 -16.76
N ALA A 29 -4.33 13.09 -15.99
CA ALA A 29 -4.12 12.41 -14.73
C ALA A 29 -5.20 12.73 -13.69
N VAL A 30 -5.56 14.02 -13.55
CA VAL A 30 -6.61 14.44 -12.61
C VAL A 30 -7.99 13.95 -13.08
N LEU A 31 -8.27 13.97 -14.39
CA LEU A 31 -9.52 13.46 -14.95
C LEU A 31 -9.68 11.95 -14.70
N MET A 32 -8.64 11.16 -14.97
CA MET A 32 -8.64 9.72 -14.72
C MET A 32 -8.86 9.42 -13.23
N THR A 33 -8.16 10.15 -12.35
CA THR A 33 -8.31 9.98 -10.89
C THR A 33 -9.73 10.31 -10.43
N ALA A 34 -10.30 11.43 -10.89
CA ALA A 34 -11.66 11.83 -10.55
C ALA A 34 -12.70 10.83 -11.07
N SER A 35 -12.51 10.30 -12.29
CA SER A 35 -13.41 9.29 -12.86
C SER A 35 -13.42 7.99 -12.06
N ALA A 36 -12.26 7.52 -11.62
CA ALA A 36 -12.17 6.33 -10.78
C ALA A 36 -12.76 6.54 -9.39
N GLN A 37 -12.60 7.72 -8.78
CA GLN A 37 -13.28 8.02 -7.52
C GLN A 37 -14.80 8.06 -7.67
N GLN A 38 -15.32 8.56 -8.79
CA GLN A 38 -16.76 8.53 -9.07
C GLN A 38 -17.27 7.08 -9.23
N GLU A 39 -16.51 6.22 -9.92
CA GLU A 39 -16.82 4.79 -10.05
C GLU A 39 -16.86 4.09 -8.68
N VAL A 40 -15.88 4.36 -7.81
CA VAL A 40 -15.87 3.87 -6.41
C VAL A 40 -17.12 4.31 -5.66
N MET A 41 -17.51 5.59 -5.75
CA MET A 41 -18.71 6.08 -5.06
C MET A 41 -19.99 5.42 -5.58
N GLN A 42 -20.09 5.18 -6.89
CA GLN A 42 -21.20 4.45 -7.49
C GLN A 42 -21.26 3.00 -6.98
N HIS A 43 -20.11 2.31 -6.93
CA HIS A 43 -20.05 0.95 -6.37
C HIS A 43 -20.36 0.90 -4.87
N LEU A 44 -19.86 1.86 -4.09
CA LEU A 44 -20.14 1.95 -2.65
C LEU A 44 -21.63 2.19 -2.40
N SER A 45 -22.26 3.11 -3.12
CA SER A 45 -23.71 3.36 -2.97
C SER A 45 -24.56 2.14 -3.35
N ALA A 46 -24.12 1.33 -4.32
CA ALA A 46 -24.79 0.09 -4.70
C ALA A 46 -24.58 -1.06 -3.69
N THR A 47 -23.40 -1.14 -3.09
CA THR A 47 -23.00 -2.28 -2.24
C THR A 47 -23.33 -2.04 -0.77
N GLN A 48 -23.11 -0.83 -0.27
CA GLN A 48 -23.36 -0.42 1.12
C GLN A 48 -23.89 1.03 1.19
N PRO A 49 -25.21 1.23 1.07
CA PRO A 49 -25.81 2.56 1.12
C PRO A 49 -25.57 3.20 2.49
N GLY A 50 -25.19 4.48 2.49
CA GLY A 50 -24.95 5.27 3.71
C GLY A 50 -23.51 5.25 4.24
N ILE A 51 -22.57 4.60 3.54
CA ILE A 51 -21.14 4.71 3.87
C ILE A 51 -20.50 5.82 3.03
N ASP A 52 -19.94 6.81 3.71
CA ASP A 52 -19.16 7.87 3.08
C ASP A 52 -17.79 7.37 2.57
N TYR A 53 -17.26 8.03 1.52
CA TYR A 53 -15.99 7.69 0.89
C TYR A 53 -14.82 7.61 1.89
N SER A 54 -14.73 8.54 2.84
CA SER A 54 -13.66 8.56 3.85
C SER A 54 -13.71 7.36 4.79
N THR A 55 -14.90 6.96 5.23
CA THR A 55 -15.11 5.76 6.05
C THR A 55 -14.78 4.51 5.25
N ALA A 56 -15.23 4.43 4.00
CA ALA A 56 -14.91 3.32 3.11
C ALA A 56 -13.40 3.20 2.85
N TRP A 57 -12.70 4.32 2.68
CA TRP A 57 -11.24 4.34 2.54
C TRP A 57 -10.52 3.85 3.81
N ALA A 58 -10.96 4.28 4.99
CA ALA A 58 -10.41 3.80 6.25
C ALA A 58 -10.63 2.29 6.45
N ILE A 59 -11.78 1.76 5.99
CA ILE A 59 -12.06 0.31 5.99
C ILE A 59 -11.11 -0.41 5.03
N LYS A 60 -10.94 0.11 3.80
CA LYS A 60 -9.97 -0.44 2.84
C LYS A 60 -8.56 -0.50 3.42
N GLU A 61 -8.09 0.57 4.05
CA GLU A 61 -6.74 0.61 4.64
C GLU A 61 -6.56 -0.45 5.74
N ARG A 62 -7.59 -0.68 6.56
CA ARG A 62 -7.59 -1.76 7.55
C ARG A 62 -7.55 -3.14 6.90
N VAL A 63 -8.31 -3.35 5.83
CA VAL A 63 -8.30 -4.62 5.06
C VAL A 63 -6.93 -4.85 4.42
N ASP A 64 -6.33 -3.82 3.81
CA ASP A 64 -4.99 -3.89 3.23
C ASP A 64 -3.94 -4.21 4.31
N GLN A 65 -4.06 -3.61 5.49
CA GLN A 65 -3.19 -3.91 6.63
C GLN A 65 -3.38 -5.33 7.14
N ALA A 66 -4.62 -5.78 7.33
CA ALA A 66 -4.95 -7.14 7.75
C ALA A 66 -4.45 -8.18 6.74
N SER A 67 -4.56 -7.90 5.44
CA SER A 67 -4.02 -8.74 4.37
C SER A 67 -2.50 -8.85 4.44
N ARG A 68 -1.78 -7.74 4.64
CA ARG A 68 -0.32 -7.76 4.86
C ARG A 68 0.05 -8.57 6.10
N ASP A 69 -0.67 -8.38 7.20
CA ASP A 69 -0.45 -9.10 8.44
C ASP A 69 -0.73 -10.60 8.27
N ALA A 70 -1.77 -10.97 7.51
CA ALA A 70 -2.08 -12.35 7.16
C ALA A 70 -0.98 -12.98 6.28
N HIS A 71 -0.43 -12.26 5.31
CA HIS A 71 0.70 -12.73 4.51
C HIS A 71 1.96 -12.96 5.37
N LEU A 72 2.25 -12.06 6.31
CA LEU A 72 3.36 -12.23 7.25
C LEU A 72 3.11 -13.42 8.19
N ALA A 73 1.88 -13.61 8.66
CA ALA A 73 1.49 -14.75 9.49
C ALA A 73 1.65 -16.08 8.72
N LEU A 74 1.24 -16.13 7.46
CA LEU A 74 1.42 -17.30 6.60
C LEU A 74 2.91 -17.63 6.39
N ALA A 75 3.75 -16.62 6.18
CA ALA A 75 5.20 -16.82 6.08
C ALA A 75 5.79 -17.40 7.39
N ARG A 76 5.32 -16.93 8.54
CA ARG A 76 5.71 -17.49 9.86
C ARG A 76 5.22 -18.93 10.03
N GLU A 77 4.03 -19.25 9.55
CA GLU A 77 3.49 -20.61 9.56
C GLU A 77 4.34 -21.55 8.72
N GLN A 78 4.73 -21.14 7.50
CA GLN A 78 5.64 -21.91 6.65
C GLN A 78 7.01 -22.12 7.31
N GLN A 79 7.55 -21.09 7.95
CA GLN A 79 8.81 -21.20 8.70
C GLN A 79 8.69 -22.16 9.90
N ALA A 80 7.56 -22.11 10.63
CA ALA A 80 7.29 -23.03 11.74
C ALA A 80 7.14 -24.48 11.25
N ALA A 81 6.47 -24.70 10.11
CA ALA A 81 6.35 -26.01 9.49
C ALA A 81 7.72 -26.58 9.12
N ALA A 82 8.57 -25.80 8.45
CA ALA A 82 9.94 -26.22 8.12
C ALA A 82 10.79 -26.52 9.37
N SER A 83 10.58 -25.76 10.46
CA SER A 83 11.25 -26.01 11.74
C SER A 83 10.80 -27.33 12.37
N LEU A 84 9.52 -27.67 12.24
CA LEU A 84 8.96 -28.94 12.70
C LEU A 84 9.51 -30.11 11.88
N ASP A 85 9.59 -30.00 10.56
CA ASP A 85 10.18 -31.03 9.70
C ASP A 85 11.65 -31.30 10.09
N THR A 86 12.41 -30.24 10.33
CA THR A 86 13.81 -30.35 10.79
C THR A 86 13.90 -30.99 12.17
N ALA A 87 12.99 -30.64 13.10
CA ALA A 87 12.96 -31.21 14.44
C ALA A 87 12.55 -32.69 14.43
N ASN A 88 11.59 -33.08 13.57
CA ASN A 88 11.18 -34.46 13.38
C ASN A 88 12.31 -35.30 12.79
N ALA A 89 13.00 -34.82 11.75
CA ALA A 89 14.17 -35.52 11.20
C ALA A 89 15.29 -35.70 12.25
N ALA A 90 15.51 -34.70 13.12
CA ALA A 90 16.46 -34.80 14.22
C ALA A 90 16.01 -35.80 15.29
N LEU A 91 14.70 -35.85 15.58
CA LEU A 91 14.10 -36.82 16.50
C LEU A 91 14.24 -38.24 15.96
N ASP A 92 13.92 -38.48 14.69
CA ASP A 92 14.05 -39.79 14.04
C ASP A 92 15.52 -40.27 14.05
N ALA A 93 16.46 -39.37 13.72
CA ALA A 93 17.87 -39.68 13.78
C ALA A 93 18.39 -39.92 15.21
N ALA A 94 17.80 -39.27 16.22
CA ALA A 94 18.14 -39.50 17.62
C ALA A 94 17.53 -40.81 18.13
N LEU A 95 16.30 -41.13 17.73
CA LEU A 95 15.62 -42.38 18.05
C LEU A 95 16.37 -43.57 17.45
N ALA A 96 16.73 -43.53 16.17
CA ALA A 96 17.50 -44.59 15.53
C ALA A 96 18.85 -44.86 16.21
N ARG A 97 19.55 -43.80 16.67
CA ARG A 97 20.80 -43.96 17.45
C ARG A 97 20.54 -44.51 18.84
N PHE A 98 19.44 -44.12 19.47
CA PHE A 98 19.03 -44.63 20.76
C PHE A 98 18.66 -46.10 20.69
N ASP A 99 17.90 -46.53 19.68
CA ASP A 99 17.55 -47.93 19.42
C ASP A 99 18.80 -48.77 19.17
N ALA A 100 19.68 -48.34 18.27
CA ALA A 100 20.92 -49.06 18.01
C ALA A 100 21.80 -49.20 19.28
N GLY A 101 21.85 -48.14 20.10
CA GLY A 101 22.53 -48.19 21.39
C GLY A 101 21.84 -49.11 22.39
N TRP A 102 20.51 -49.08 22.44
CA TRP A 102 19.69 -49.90 23.31
C TRP A 102 19.82 -51.38 22.96
N ASP A 103 19.79 -51.75 21.69
CA ASP A 103 19.96 -53.14 21.23
C ASP A 103 21.32 -53.72 21.67
N ALA A 104 22.37 -52.91 21.65
CA ALA A 104 23.68 -53.30 22.18
C ALA A 104 23.69 -53.40 23.72
N PHE A 105 22.83 -52.64 24.41
CA PHE A 105 22.79 -52.54 25.87
C PHE A 105 21.79 -53.51 26.53
N SER A 106 20.71 -53.89 25.84
CA SER A 106 19.62 -54.73 26.37
C SER A 106 20.12 -56.08 26.93
N PRO A 107 21.12 -56.77 26.36
CA PRO A 107 21.63 -58.01 26.93
C PRO A 107 22.36 -57.79 28.28
N ALA A 108 22.93 -56.60 28.49
CA ALA A 108 23.50 -56.23 29.78
C ALA A 108 22.41 -55.90 30.80
N VAL A 109 21.33 -55.21 30.38
CA VAL A 109 20.15 -54.93 31.22
C VAL A 109 19.52 -56.22 31.72
N SER A 110 19.26 -57.21 30.85
CA SER A 110 18.67 -58.50 31.24
C SER A 110 19.49 -59.22 32.31
N ARG A 111 20.83 -59.16 32.21
CA ARG A 111 21.74 -59.80 33.17
C ARG A 111 21.79 -59.06 34.51
N LEU A 112 21.51 -57.76 34.52
CA LEU A 112 21.52 -56.91 35.71
C LEU A 112 20.13 -56.77 36.35
N ALA A 113 19.07 -57.28 35.70
CA ALA A 113 17.70 -57.07 36.12
C ALA A 113 17.42 -57.58 37.54
N SER A 114 17.88 -58.80 37.86
CA SER A 114 17.73 -59.38 39.20
C SER A 114 18.60 -58.70 40.26
N VAL A 115 19.73 -58.11 39.87
CA VAL A 115 20.67 -57.43 40.77
C VAL A 115 20.16 -56.05 41.15
N CYS A 116 19.56 -55.33 40.20
CA CYS A 116 19.10 -53.96 40.37
C CYS A 116 17.57 -53.84 40.59
N GLY A 117 16.87 -54.96 40.81
CA GLY A 117 15.43 -54.97 41.06
C GLY A 117 14.59 -54.48 39.88
N LEU A 118 15.07 -54.64 38.64
CA LEU A 118 14.31 -54.30 37.45
C LEU A 118 13.29 -55.42 37.16
N PRO A 119 12.11 -55.08 36.62
CA PRO A 119 11.15 -56.09 36.20
C PRO A 119 11.75 -56.99 35.10
N PRO A 120 11.44 -58.30 35.08
CA PRO A 120 12.03 -59.25 34.11
C PRO A 120 11.69 -58.93 32.65
N THR A 121 10.64 -58.14 32.40
CA THR A 121 10.23 -57.66 31.08
C THR A 121 10.94 -56.38 30.63
N ALA A 122 11.82 -55.79 31.47
CA ALA A 122 12.46 -54.50 31.20
C ALA A 122 13.32 -54.44 29.92
N ALA A 123 13.86 -55.56 29.47
CA ALA A 123 14.78 -55.57 28.32
C ALA A 123 14.11 -55.75 26.95
N GLY A 124 12.83 -56.15 26.91
CA GLY A 124 12.12 -56.48 25.67
C GLY A 124 11.37 -55.28 25.07
N GLU A 125 10.05 -55.24 25.25
CA GLU A 125 9.13 -54.25 24.65
C GLU A 125 8.97 -52.98 25.49
N ALA A 126 10.06 -52.47 26.05
CA ALA A 126 10.02 -51.19 26.75
C ALA A 126 9.87 -50.05 25.71
N ASP A 127 8.81 -49.24 25.85
CA ASP A 127 8.72 -47.95 25.17
C ASP A 127 9.90 -47.03 25.57
N GLU A 128 10.14 -45.96 24.82
CA GLU A 128 11.31 -45.09 25.02
C GLU A 128 11.34 -44.51 26.44
N THR A 129 10.15 -44.24 26.99
CA THR A 129 9.97 -43.75 28.36
C THR A 129 10.35 -44.80 29.40
N ALA A 130 10.00 -46.07 29.19
CA ALA A 130 10.39 -47.20 30.03
C ALA A 130 11.89 -47.47 29.95
N ARG A 131 12.50 -47.41 28.75
CA ARG A 131 13.95 -47.53 28.57
C ARG A 131 14.70 -46.42 29.33
N GLY A 132 14.21 -45.18 29.29
CA GLY A 132 14.73 -44.07 30.09
C GLY A 132 14.65 -44.32 31.60
N ARG A 133 13.52 -44.84 32.09
CA ARG A 133 13.36 -45.23 33.50
C ARG A 133 14.33 -46.33 33.91
N ILE A 134 14.54 -47.33 33.07
CA ILE A 134 15.51 -48.42 33.31
C ILE A 134 16.93 -47.86 33.41
N ILE A 135 17.32 -46.95 32.51
CA ILE A 135 18.62 -46.27 32.57
C ILE A 135 18.76 -45.50 33.89
N ALA A 136 17.72 -44.81 34.34
CA ALA A 136 17.73 -44.09 35.62
C ALA A 136 17.87 -45.04 36.82
N THR A 137 17.08 -46.12 36.87
CA THR A 137 17.14 -47.14 37.92
C THR A 137 18.52 -47.81 38.00
N LEU A 138 19.11 -48.14 36.86
CA LEU A 138 20.48 -48.64 36.80
C LEU A 138 21.48 -47.62 37.36
N ARG A 139 21.30 -46.31 37.10
CA ARG A 139 22.15 -45.25 37.69
C ARG A 139 22.08 -45.27 39.22
N THR A 140 20.88 -45.39 39.77
CA THR A 140 20.66 -45.47 41.21
C THR A 140 21.29 -46.73 41.80
N CYS A 141 21.14 -47.86 41.11
CA CYS A 141 21.75 -49.14 41.49
C CYS A 141 23.29 -49.05 41.58
N GLN A 142 23.94 -48.30 40.69
CA GLN A 142 25.40 -48.09 40.72
C GLN A 142 25.89 -47.46 42.02
N GLY A 143 25.09 -46.59 42.62
CA GLY A 143 25.40 -45.95 43.90
C GLY A 143 25.21 -46.86 45.11
N ASN A 144 24.72 -48.10 44.93
CA ASN A 144 24.43 -49.00 46.02
C ASN A 144 25.72 -49.61 46.62
N ALA A 145 25.94 -49.38 47.91
CA ALA A 145 27.09 -49.88 48.65
C ALA A 145 27.08 -51.41 48.80
N ASP A 146 25.89 -52.04 48.77
CA ASP A 146 25.68 -53.46 49.04
C ASP A 146 26.02 -54.40 47.86
N LEU A 147 26.46 -53.84 46.73
CA LEU A 147 26.88 -54.62 45.56
C LEU A 147 28.17 -55.40 45.85
N THR A 148 28.18 -56.69 45.52
CA THR A 148 29.41 -57.49 45.56
C THR A 148 30.44 -56.98 44.54
N PRO A 149 31.75 -57.24 44.73
CA PRO A 149 32.78 -56.80 43.79
C PRO A 149 32.52 -57.24 42.34
N ASP A 150 32.10 -58.49 42.14
CA ASP A 150 31.77 -59.04 40.81
C ASP A 150 30.52 -58.35 40.20
N GLN A 151 29.49 -58.09 41.00
CA GLN A 151 28.32 -57.32 40.54
C GLN A 151 28.71 -55.91 40.13
N ARG A 152 29.58 -55.24 40.92
CA ARG A 152 30.08 -53.91 40.62
C ARG A 152 30.90 -53.89 39.33
N THR A 153 31.79 -54.87 39.10
CA THR A 153 32.55 -54.98 37.84
C THR A 153 31.65 -55.21 36.61
N ARG A 154 30.62 -56.08 36.72
CA ARG A 154 29.66 -56.30 35.62
C ARG A 154 28.82 -55.07 35.34
N LEU A 155 28.43 -54.37 36.39
CA LEU A 155 27.66 -53.14 36.32
C LEU A 155 28.52 -52.02 35.68
N ASP A 156 29.78 -51.88 36.07
CA ASP A 156 30.72 -50.91 35.50
C ASP A 156 31.07 -51.24 34.05
N ALA A 157 31.19 -52.52 33.67
CA ALA A 157 31.38 -52.92 32.27
C ALA A 157 30.14 -52.62 31.40
N ALA A 158 28.94 -52.85 31.92
CA ALA A 158 27.70 -52.42 31.30
C ALA A 158 27.65 -50.89 31.18
N PHE A 159 28.19 -50.18 32.18
CA PHE A 159 28.27 -48.72 32.19
C PHE A 159 29.33 -48.13 31.27
N ALA A 160 30.44 -48.82 31.04
CA ALA A 160 31.42 -48.45 30.03
C ALA A 160 30.82 -48.55 28.63
N ALA A 161 30.00 -49.57 28.37
CA ALA A 161 29.20 -49.67 27.14
C ALA A 161 28.05 -48.63 27.06
N ARG A 162 27.51 -48.20 28.21
CA ARG A 162 26.39 -47.23 28.34
C ARG A 162 26.74 -45.80 27.94
N GLY A 163 28.02 -45.41 27.93
CA GLY A 163 28.40 -44.03 27.58
C GLY A 163 27.80 -43.57 26.25
N GLY A 164 27.59 -44.48 25.30
CA GLY A 164 26.84 -44.23 24.06
C GLY A 164 25.32 -44.09 24.26
N VAL A 165 24.70 -45.02 25.00
CA VAL A 165 23.23 -45.11 25.17
C VAL A 165 22.65 -43.98 25.99
N VAL A 166 23.30 -43.56 27.09
CA VAL A 166 22.82 -42.42 27.89
C VAL A 166 22.87 -41.13 27.07
N ARG A 167 23.98 -40.90 26.34
CA ARG A 167 24.09 -39.75 25.45
C ARG A 167 23.05 -39.81 24.34
N ALA A 168 22.79 -40.99 23.77
CA ALA A 168 21.76 -41.17 22.77
C ALA A 168 20.35 -40.90 23.32
N PHE A 169 20.06 -41.35 24.54
CA PHE A 169 18.81 -41.06 25.24
C PHE A 169 18.63 -39.57 25.54
N ASP A 170 19.66 -38.91 26.09
CA ASP A 170 19.62 -37.47 26.38
C ASP A 170 19.41 -36.66 25.09
N ASN A 171 20.10 -37.04 24.00
CA ASN A 171 19.92 -36.45 22.67
C ASN A 171 18.49 -36.66 22.13
N TRP A 172 17.91 -37.85 22.31
CA TRP A 172 16.53 -38.15 21.92
C TRP A 172 15.53 -37.32 22.74
N ALA A 173 15.72 -37.23 24.06
CA ALA A 173 14.86 -36.44 24.93
C ALA A 173 14.91 -34.95 24.59
N ASP A 174 16.10 -34.42 24.28
CA ASP A 174 16.27 -33.06 23.78
C ASP A 174 15.60 -32.85 22.42
N ALA A 175 15.77 -33.78 21.48
CA ALA A 175 15.13 -33.71 20.16
C ALA A 175 13.60 -33.75 20.27
N SER A 176 13.06 -34.60 21.16
CA SER A 176 11.63 -34.72 21.44
C SER A 176 11.05 -33.42 21.99
N ARG A 177 11.73 -32.78 22.95
CA ARG A 177 11.35 -31.45 23.45
C ARG A 177 11.34 -30.38 22.36
N ARG A 178 12.33 -30.40 21.45
CA ARG A 178 12.38 -29.46 20.31
C ARG A 178 11.25 -29.69 19.32
N ALA A 179 10.93 -30.95 19.00
CA ALA A 179 9.80 -31.29 18.13
C ALA A 179 8.47 -30.84 18.75
N ALA A 180 8.26 -31.07 20.05
CA ALA A 180 7.07 -30.58 20.76
C ALA A 180 6.97 -29.04 20.77
N ALA A 181 8.08 -28.33 20.98
CA ALA A 181 8.12 -26.87 20.91
C ALA A 181 7.82 -26.35 19.51
N ALA A 182 8.38 -26.97 18.46
CA ALA A 182 8.09 -26.62 17.07
C ALA A 182 6.61 -26.86 16.73
N GLN A 183 6.03 -27.98 17.16
CA GLN A 183 4.60 -28.27 16.99
C GLN A 183 3.71 -27.21 17.67
N ALA A 184 4.07 -26.79 18.88
CA ALA A 184 3.36 -25.73 19.59
C ALA A 184 3.43 -24.39 18.83
N SER A 185 4.61 -24.04 18.29
CA SER A 185 4.77 -22.82 17.48
C SER A 185 3.96 -22.85 16.18
N LEU A 186 3.88 -24.00 15.51
CA LEU A 186 3.06 -24.17 14.31
C LEU A 186 1.57 -24.00 14.63
N THR A 187 1.11 -24.60 15.73
CA THR A 187 -0.28 -24.48 16.19
C THR A 187 -0.63 -23.02 16.51
N GLN A 188 0.27 -22.28 17.16
CA GLN A 188 0.09 -20.86 17.44
C GLN A 188 0.07 -20.01 16.17
N ALA A 189 0.95 -20.30 15.21
CA ALA A 189 0.97 -19.62 13.91
C ALA A 189 -0.34 -19.85 13.15
N GLN A 190 -0.82 -21.09 13.08
CA GLN A 190 -2.10 -21.45 12.45
C GLN A 190 -3.30 -20.77 13.11
N ALA A 191 -3.32 -20.67 14.44
CA ALA A 191 -4.38 -19.95 15.15
C ALA A 191 -4.37 -18.45 14.80
N THR A 192 -3.18 -17.86 14.65
CA THR A 192 -3.01 -16.46 14.25
C THR A 192 -3.48 -16.25 12.80
N THR A 193 -3.08 -17.12 11.87
CA THR A 193 -3.54 -17.08 10.46
C THR A 193 -5.06 -17.17 10.37
N LYS A 194 -5.70 -18.07 11.13
CA LYS A 194 -7.17 -18.21 11.18
C LYS A 194 -7.85 -16.97 11.75
N ALA A 195 -7.30 -16.37 12.81
CA ALA A 195 -7.85 -15.16 13.40
C ALA A 195 -7.79 -13.97 12.44
N LEU A 196 -6.75 -13.89 11.60
CA LEU A 196 -6.58 -12.81 10.61
C LEU A 196 -7.40 -13.03 9.34
N THR A 197 -7.51 -14.27 8.86
CA THR A 197 -8.27 -14.60 7.63
C THR A 197 -9.78 -14.67 7.84
N GLY A 198 -10.26 -14.79 9.08
CA GLY A 198 -11.67 -14.77 9.43
C GLY A 198 -12.35 -13.40 9.36
N GLN A 199 -11.70 -12.36 8.84
CA GLN A 199 -12.23 -10.99 8.87
C GLN A 199 -13.23 -10.69 7.74
N ASP A 200 -14.41 -10.27 8.18
CA ASP A 200 -15.51 -9.57 7.52
C ASP A 200 -15.53 -9.53 5.98
N ALA A 201 -16.26 -10.48 5.37
CA ALA A 201 -16.64 -10.45 3.96
C ALA A 201 -17.27 -9.11 3.51
N LYS A 202 -17.91 -8.39 4.44
CA LYS A 202 -18.44 -7.03 4.20
C LYS A 202 -17.33 -5.98 4.04
N ALA A 203 -16.27 -6.05 4.84
CA ALA A 203 -15.13 -5.16 4.71
C ALA A 203 -14.36 -5.46 3.42
N GLN A 204 -14.27 -6.75 3.04
CA GLN A 204 -13.68 -7.16 1.76
C GLN A 204 -14.46 -6.60 0.56
N ALA A 205 -15.79 -6.71 0.56
CA ALA A 205 -16.62 -6.15 -0.51
C ALA A 205 -16.47 -4.62 -0.64
N ILE A 206 -16.25 -3.90 0.47
CA ILE A 206 -15.91 -2.46 0.44
C ILE A 206 -14.53 -2.25 -0.19
N ALA A 207 -13.52 -3.03 0.21
CA ALA A 207 -12.16 -2.91 -0.33
C ALA A 207 -12.12 -3.22 -1.83
N ASP A 208 -12.88 -4.21 -2.30
CA ASP A 208 -12.99 -4.59 -3.71
C ASP A 208 -13.58 -3.46 -4.56
N SER A 209 -14.45 -2.62 -3.98
CA SER A 209 -14.98 -1.44 -4.66
C SER A 209 -13.90 -0.41 -5.02
N PHE A 210 -12.71 -0.49 -4.40
CA PHE A 210 -11.57 0.37 -4.69
C PHE A 210 -10.57 -0.20 -5.69
N ASP A 211 -10.84 -1.34 -6.35
CA ASP A 211 -9.90 -1.99 -7.28
C ASP A 211 -9.42 -1.05 -8.41
N ALA A 212 -10.33 -0.26 -8.99
CA ALA A 212 -10.01 0.75 -10.01
C ALA A 212 -8.98 1.78 -9.50
N THR A 213 -9.14 2.28 -8.27
CA THR A 213 -8.18 3.21 -7.65
C THR A 213 -6.85 2.53 -7.32
N THR A 214 -6.86 1.25 -6.94
CA THR A 214 -5.64 0.48 -6.66
C THR A 214 -4.81 0.28 -7.94
N LYS A 215 -5.46 -0.04 -9.08
CA LYS A 215 -4.81 -0.15 -10.39
C LYS A 215 -4.18 1.18 -10.83
N LEU A 216 -4.87 2.30 -10.60
CA LEU A 216 -4.32 3.64 -10.86
C LEU A 216 -3.11 3.95 -9.98
N ARG A 217 -3.13 3.57 -8.70
CA ARG A 217 -2.01 3.77 -7.77
C ARG A 217 -0.73 3.06 -8.23
N GLN A 218 -0.88 1.89 -8.85
CA GLN A 218 0.24 1.09 -9.38
C GLN A 218 0.80 1.63 -10.70
N SER A 219 0.08 2.54 -11.38
CA SER A 219 0.54 3.12 -12.64
C SER A 219 1.50 4.30 -12.40
N TRP A 220 2.77 4.10 -12.74
CA TRP A 220 3.82 5.12 -12.57
C TRP A 220 3.58 6.39 -13.41
N TYR A 221 2.89 6.25 -14.55
CA TYR A 221 2.67 7.33 -15.52
C TYR A 221 1.62 8.37 -15.09
N LEU A 222 0.71 8.01 -14.17
CA LEU A 222 -0.41 8.87 -13.73
C LEU A 222 -0.16 9.54 -12.35
N GLY A 223 1.11 9.75 -11.99
CA GLY A 223 1.47 10.53 -10.80
C GLY A 223 1.60 9.72 -9.51
N GLY A 224 1.93 8.42 -9.60
CA GLY A 224 2.47 7.65 -8.48
C GLY A 224 1.58 7.57 -7.23
N GLY A 225 0.26 7.63 -7.40
CA GLY A 225 -0.70 7.57 -6.29
C GLY A 225 -0.87 8.87 -5.50
N LEU A 226 -0.11 9.94 -5.79
CA LEU A 226 -0.13 11.17 -4.99
C LEU A 226 -1.48 11.90 -5.08
N LEU A 227 -2.19 11.77 -6.20
CA LEU A 227 -3.52 12.35 -6.37
C LEU A 227 -4.65 11.53 -5.71
N ILE A 228 -4.46 10.22 -5.53
CA ILE A 228 -5.51 9.29 -5.08
C ILE A 228 -5.82 9.48 -3.59
N ASP A 229 -4.82 9.89 -2.81
CA ASP A 229 -4.95 10.10 -1.38
C ASP A 229 -5.71 11.41 -1.05
N TYR A 230 -6.00 12.27 -2.04
CA TYR A 230 -6.79 13.46 -1.81
C TYR A 230 -8.30 13.16 -1.74
N PRO A 231 -9.03 13.79 -0.78
CA PRO A 231 -10.48 13.75 -0.74
C PRO A 231 -11.12 14.16 -2.08
N PRO A 232 -12.24 13.54 -2.50
CA PRO A 232 -12.90 13.84 -3.77
C PRO A 232 -13.23 15.33 -3.95
N ALA A 233 -13.59 16.03 -2.87
CA ALA A 233 -13.86 17.47 -2.91
C ALA A 233 -12.64 18.30 -3.33
N LEU A 234 -11.43 17.95 -2.87
CA LEU A 234 -10.20 18.64 -3.29
C LEU A 234 -9.86 18.32 -4.73
N LEU A 235 -10.07 17.08 -5.17
CA LEU A 235 -9.85 16.69 -6.56
C LEU A 235 -10.81 17.38 -7.52
N GLN A 236 -12.06 17.65 -7.12
CA GLN A 236 -12.98 18.46 -7.94
C GLN A 236 -12.50 19.90 -8.11
N ILE A 237 -11.93 20.50 -7.06
CA ILE A 237 -11.34 21.86 -7.14
C ILE A 237 -10.13 21.86 -8.07
N ILE A 238 -9.23 20.88 -7.90
CA ILE A 238 -8.04 20.72 -8.75
C ILE A 238 -8.46 20.46 -10.20
N LEU A 239 -9.41 19.55 -10.43
CA LEU A 239 -9.94 19.22 -11.75
C LEU A 239 -10.57 20.46 -12.40
N SER A 240 -11.34 21.25 -11.67
CA SER A 240 -11.93 22.50 -12.18
C SER A 240 -10.85 23.50 -12.58
N PHE A 241 -9.81 23.66 -11.77
CA PHE A 241 -8.73 24.57 -12.08
C PHE A 241 -7.98 24.10 -13.33
N VAL A 242 -7.54 22.84 -13.36
CA VAL A 242 -6.76 22.26 -14.45
C VAL A 242 -7.57 22.22 -15.76
N SER A 243 -8.85 21.83 -15.69
CA SER A 243 -9.76 21.86 -16.85
C SER A 243 -9.99 23.27 -17.40
N GLY A 244 -10.11 24.28 -16.54
CA GLY A 244 -10.18 25.69 -16.95
C GLY A 244 -8.89 26.18 -17.61
N THR A 245 -7.73 25.83 -17.05
CA THR A 245 -6.44 26.15 -17.68
C THR A 245 -6.28 25.45 -19.03
N PHE A 246 -6.76 24.21 -19.16
CA PHE A 246 -6.77 23.46 -20.41
C PHE A 246 -7.71 24.09 -21.46
N GLY A 247 -8.91 24.53 -21.07
CA GLY A 247 -9.83 25.27 -21.95
C GLY A 247 -9.22 26.57 -22.48
N ALA A 248 -8.57 27.36 -21.62
CA ALA A 248 -7.85 28.56 -22.03
C ALA A 248 -6.65 28.24 -22.94
N LEU A 249 -5.95 27.12 -22.69
CA LEU A 249 -4.88 26.63 -23.55
C LEU A 249 -5.39 26.26 -24.95
N LEU A 250 -6.54 25.58 -25.06
CA LEU A 250 -7.15 25.26 -26.34
C LEU A 250 -7.52 26.53 -27.13
N LEU A 251 -8.13 27.53 -26.48
CA LEU A 251 -8.47 28.79 -27.14
C LEU A 251 -7.22 29.51 -27.64
N THR A 252 -6.18 29.60 -26.80
CA THR A 252 -4.92 30.24 -27.20
C THR A 252 -4.24 29.50 -28.35
N LEU A 253 -4.31 28.16 -28.39
CA LEU A 253 -3.84 27.38 -29.53
C LEU A 253 -4.63 27.71 -30.81
N VAL A 254 -5.96 27.77 -30.73
CA VAL A 254 -6.82 28.14 -31.87
C VAL A 254 -6.51 29.55 -32.38
N LEU A 255 -6.31 30.52 -31.49
CA LEU A 255 -5.97 31.90 -31.86
C LEU A 255 -4.58 32.02 -32.51
N ILE A 256 -3.64 31.14 -32.15
CA ILE A 256 -2.33 31.05 -32.82
C ILE A 256 -2.49 30.52 -34.24
N VAL A 257 -3.34 29.50 -34.46
CA VAL A 257 -3.58 28.92 -35.77
C VAL A 257 -4.42 29.85 -36.67
N TYR A 258 -5.34 30.61 -36.09
CA TYR A 258 -6.27 31.50 -36.79
C TYR A 258 -6.13 32.97 -36.34
N PRO A 259 -5.04 33.66 -36.70
CA PRO A 259 -4.73 35.00 -36.19
C PRO A 259 -5.66 36.12 -36.70
N ASN A 260 -6.45 35.88 -37.75
CA ASN A 260 -7.33 36.89 -38.36
C ASN A 260 -8.72 37.00 -37.71
N SER A 261 -9.00 36.24 -36.65
CA SER A 261 -10.16 36.50 -35.81
C SER A 261 -9.88 37.80 -35.05
N GLY A 262 -10.68 38.86 -35.22
CA GLY A 262 -10.43 40.24 -34.73
C GLY A 262 -10.34 40.46 -33.21
N PHE A 263 -9.61 39.61 -32.49
CA PHE A 263 -9.37 39.66 -31.06
C PHE A 263 -8.04 40.38 -30.77
N SER A 264 -8.06 41.72 -30.75
CA SER A 264 -6.85 42.52 -30.48
C SER A 264 -6.35 42.41 -29.03
N VAL A 265 -7.12 41.77 -28.14
CA VAL A 265 -6.71 41.48 -26.77
C VAL A 265 -5.60 40.43 -26.74
N ALA A 266 -5.36 39.71 -27.85
CA ALA A 266 -4.41 38.62 -27.97
C ALA A 266 -2.92 39.03 -27.93
N THR A 267 -2.58 40.29 -28.17
CA THR A 267 -1.20 40.69 -28.54
C THR A 267 -0.31 41.27 -27.43
N SER A 268 -0.82 41.66 -26.25
CA SER A 268 0.00 42.34 -25.22
C SER A 268 0.12 41.64 -23.86
N GLY A 269 -0.72 40.65 -23.56
CA GLY A 269 -0.67 39.89 -22.31
C GLY A 269 0.17 38.62 -22.41
N GLY A 270 1.03 38.35 -21.42
CA GLY A 270 1.85 37.13 -21.40
C GLY A 270 1.01 35.85 -21.43
N TYR A 271 1.34 34.91 -22.32
CA TYR A 271 0.67 33.63 -22.53
C TYR A 271 0.29 32.89 -21.23
N GLY A 272 1.22 32.81 -20.27
CA GLY A 272 0.98 32.12 -18.99
C GLY A 272 -0.06 32.80 -18.11
N ALA A 273 -0.15 34.13 -18.12
CA ALA A 273 -1.14 34.87 -17.33
C ALA A 273 -2.57 34.60 -17.80
N ARG A 274 -2.78 34.42 -19.12
CA ARG A 274 -4.10 34.07 -19.67
C ARG A 274 -4.53 32.66 -19.31
N VAL A 275 -3.62 31.69 -19.44
CA VAL A 275 -3.89 30.30 -19.10
C VAL A 275 -4.25 30.18 -17.61
N LEU A 276 -3.51 30.85 -16.73
CA LEU A 276 -3.77 30.87 -15.29
C LEU A 276 -5.10 31.57 -14.95
N LEU A 277 -5.40 32.70 -15.60
CA LEU A 277 -6.66 33.41 -15.45
C LEU A 277 -7.87 32.53 -15.82
N GLY A 278 -7.77 31.74 -16.91
CA GLY A 278 -8.79 30.78 -17.30
C GLY A 278 -9.06 29.72 -16.22
N GLY A 279 -7.99 29.20 -15.60
CA GLY A 279 -8.11 28.28 -14.46
C GLY A 279 -8.77 28.89 -13.22
N LEU A 280 -8.41 30.14 -12.87
CA LEU A 280 -9.01 30.85 -11.74
C LEU A 280 -10.50 31.13 -11.95
N ILE A 281 -10.89 31.57 -13.16
CA ILE A 281 -12.31 31.82 -13.48
C ILE A 281 -13.11 30.52 -13.41
N ALA A 282 -12.59 29.42 -13.96
CA ALA A 282 -13.22 28.11 -13.84
C ALA A 282 -13.39 27.68 -12.39
N LEU A 283 -12.37 27.87 -11.55
CA LEU A 283 -12.43 27.59 -10.11
C LEU A 283 -13.50 28.43 -9.41
N CYS A 284 -13.60 29.73 -9.71
CA CYS A 284 -14.66 30.58 -9.19
C CYS A 284 -16.07 30.10 -9.59
N VAL A 285 -16.26 29.71 -10.86
CA VAL A 285 -17.54 29.17 -11.33
C VAL A 285 -17.90 27.89 -10.58
N THR A 286 -16.95 26.98 -10.39
CA THR A 286 -17.17 25.73 -9.64
C THR A 286 -17.49 25.98 -8.17
N VAL A 287 -16.81 26.93 -7.50
CA VAL A 287 -17.15 27.31 -6.12
C VAL A 287 -18.56 27.89 -6.03
N VAL A 288 -18.98 28.72 -6.99
CA VAL A 288 -20.33 29.28 -7.03
C VAL A 288 -21.39 28.21 -7.27
N LEU A 289 -21.14 27.26 -8.19
CA LEU A 289 -22.06 26.17 -8.45
C LEU A 289 -22.20 25.24 -7.25
N ASN A 290 -21.09 24.87 -6.62
CA ASN A 290 -21.08 24.02 -5.43
C ASN A 290 -21.73 24.73 -4.24
N GLY A 291 -21.37 26.00 -4.00
CA GLY A 291 -21.99 26.82 -2.94
C GLY A 291 -23.48 27.05 -3.16
N GLY A 292 -23.91 27.27 -4.41
CA GLY A 292 -25.32 27.40 -4.78
C GLY A 292 -26.11 26.11 -4.51
N SER A 293 -25.54 24.95 -4.85
CA SER A 293 -26.17 23.66 -4.58
C SER A 293 -26.33 23.36 -3.08
N ALA A 294 -25.38 23.80 -2.25
CA ALA A 294 -25.44 23.66 -0.79
C ALA A 294 -26.49 24.57 -0.15
N VAL A 295 -26.66 25.80 -0.65
CA VAL A 295 -27.66 26.75 -0.14
C VAL A 295 -29.09 26.36 -0.53
N LEU A 296 -29.27 25.72 -1.69
CA LEU A 296 -30.58 25.28 -2.18
C LEU A 296 -31.12 24.02 -1.47
N GLY A 297 -30.43 23.51 -0.44
CA GLY A 297 -30.92 22.39 0.36
C GLY A 297 -30.96 21.06 -0.40
N SER A 298 -30.17 20.93 -1.47
CA SER A 298 -29.80 19.59 -1.92
C SER A 298 -29.04 18.94 -0.76
N ASN A 299 -29.58 17.88 -0.19
CA ASN A 299 -28.92 17.18 0.90
C ASN A 299 -27.67 16.41 0.42
N ASP A 300 -27.43 16.37 -0.90
CA ASP A 300 -26.31 15.68 -1.53
C ASP A 300 -25.62 16.51 -2.63
N PRO A 301 -24.96 17.64 -2.30
CA PRO A 301 -24.11 18.32 -3.27
C PRO A 301 -22.82 17.52 -3.54
N VAL A 302 -22.50 16.55 -2.68
CA VAL A 302 -21.25 15.77 -2.70
C VAL A 302 -21.49 14.26 -2.87
N GLN A 303 -22.68 13.72 -2.55
CA GLN A 303 -22.95 12.29 -2.75
C GLN A 303 -23.38 11.98 -4.20
N GLY A 304 -22.39 11.70 -5.05
CA GLY A 304 -22.49 10.67 -6.09
C GLY A 304 -23.32 10.94 -7.36
N THR A 305 -24.17 11.97 -7.42
CA THR A 305 -25.00 12.26 -8.62
C THR A 305 -24.56 13.50 -9.40
N ALA A 306 -23.73 14.35 -8.79
CA ALA A 306 -23.02 15.42 -9.47
C ALA A 306 -22.07 14.82 -10.51
N ASN A 307 -22.48 14.80 -11.78
CA ASN A 307 -21.72 14.22 -12.87
C ASN A 307 -20.40 15.02 -13.03
N SER A 308 -19.28 14.49 -12.52
CA SER A 308 -17.98 15.19 -12.51
C SER A 308 -17.55 15.59 -13.93
N MET A 309 -17.99 14.83 -14.94
CA MET A 309 -17.81 15.18 -16.35
C MET A 309 -18.55 16.46 -16.75
N ALA A 310 -19.76 16.70 -16.22
CA ALA A 310 -20.51 17.92 -16.50
C ALA A 310 -19.82 19.15 -15.89
N PHE A 311 -19.31 19.04 -14.65
CA PHE A 311 -18.53 20.10 -14.03
C PHE A 311 -17.21 20.36 -14.77
N CYS A 312 -16.53 19.32 -15.22
CA CYS A 312 -15.35 19.44 -16.07
C CYS A 312 -15.67 20.16 -17.38
N ALA A 313 -16.76 19.79 -18.07
CA ALA A 313 -17.20 20.45 -19.30
C ALA A 313 -17.52 21.93 -19.08
N ILE A 314 -18.24 22.26 -17.99
CA ILE A 314 -18.53 23.66 -17.63
C ILE A 314 -17.25 24.44 -17.34
N ALA A 315 -16.29 23.85 -16.62
CA ALA A 315 -15.02 24.48 -16.31
C ALA A 315 -14.15 24.71 -17.55
N ILE A 316 -14.13 23.77 -18.51
CA ILE A 316 -13.48 23.95 -19.82
C ILE A 316 -14.12 25.11 -20.56
N LEU A 317 -15.46 25.15 -20.65
CA LEU A 317 -16.19 26.24 -21.31
C LEU A 317 -15.92 27.59 -20.63
N ALA A 318 -15.91 27.65 -19.30
CA ALA A 318 -15.59 28.85 -18.54
C ALA A 318 -14.15 29.34 -18.85
N GLY A 319 -13.19 28.42 -18.94
CA GLY A 319 -11.81 28.72 -19.36
C GLY A 319 -11.71 29.21 -20.81
N MET A 320 -12.50 28.64 -21.73
CA MET A 320 -12.53 29.09 -23.14
C MET A 320 -13.16 30.48 -23.32
N PHE A 321 -14.08 30.89 -22.44
CA PHE A 321 -14.74 32.20 -22.51
C PHE A 321 -14.12 33.26 -21.59
N SER A 322 -13.11 32.92 -20.79
CA SER A 322 -12.47 33.84 -19.84
C SER A 322 -11.98 35.12 -20.51
N ASP A 323 -11.35 35.00 -21.68
CA ASP A 323 -10.80 36.14 -22.42
C ASP A 323 -11.90 37.07 -22.94
N ARG A 324 -13.07 36.53 -23.32
CA ARG A 324 -14.21 37.35 -23.75
C ARG A 324 -14.82 38.12 -22.60
N VAL A 325 -14.94 37.46 -21.43
CA VAL A 325 -15.47 38.10 -20.22
C VAL A 325 -14.50 39.16 -19.70
N ALA A 326 -13.19 38.87 -19.68
CA ALA A 326 -12.17 39.84 -19.28
C ALA A 326 -12.13 41.06 -20.20
N ALA A 327 -12.20 40.86 -21.53
CA ALA A 327 -12.28 41.94 -22.50
C ALA A 327 -13.54 42.80 -22.32
N TRP A 328 -14.69 42.17 -22.09
CA TRP A 328 -15.96 42.85 -21.84
C TRP A 328 -15.96 43.62 -20.50
N LEU A 329 -15.41 43.04 -19.43
CA LEU A 329 -15.26 43.69 -18.13
C LEU A 329 -14.31 44.88 -18.23
N SER A 330 -13.19 44.76 -18.94
CA SER A 330 -12.26 45.86 -19.18
C SER A 330 -12.95 47.00 -19.95
N ALA A 331 -13.65 46.69 -21.03
CA ALA A 331 -14.39 47.69 -21.81
C ALA A 331 -15.47 48.41 -20.98
N ARG A 332 -16.14 47.68 -20.06
CA ARG A 332 -17.09 48.28 -19.12
C ARG A 332 -16.41 49.09 -18.01
N ALA A 333 -15.27 48.66 -17.51
CA ALA A 333 -14.50 49.40 -16.51
C ALA A 333 -14.04 50.76 -17.07
N ASP A 334 -13.54 50.77 -18.32
CA ASP A 334 -13.15 51.99 -19.04
C ASP A 334 -14.36 52.91 -19.29
N SER A 335 -15.53 52.35 -19.57
CA SER A 335 -16.76 53.13 -19.69
C SER A 335 -17.24 53.75 -18.36
N ARG A 336 -16.88 53.16 -17.22
CA ARG A 336 -17.25 53.63 -15.87
C ARG A 336 -16.24 54.61 -15.27
N SER A 337 -14.96 54.46 -15.58
CA SER A 337 -13.89 55.41 -15.21
C SER A 337 -13.85 56.64 -16.14
N GLY A 338 -14.57 56.59 -17.27
CA GLY A 338 -14.60 57.59 -18.34
C GLY A 338 -15.76 58.58 -18.32
N GLY A 339 -16.06 59.19 -17.17
CA GLY A 339 -16.69 60.52 -17.10
C GLY A 339 -15.72 61.67 -17.43
N ARG A 340 -14.45 61.36 -17.78
CA ARG A 340 -13.53 62.32 -18.38
C ARG A 340 -13.20 61.88 -19.80
N ARG A 341 -13.90 62.49 -20.75
CA ARG A 341 -13.39 62.62 -22.12
C ARG A 341 -12.02 63.29 -22.06
N PRO A 342 -10.94 62.69 -22.60
CA PRO A 342 -9.84 63.50 -23.08
C PRO A 342 -10.40 64.29 -24.26
N GLY A 343 -10.36 65.62 -24.15
CA GLY A 343 -10.62 66.48 -25.28
C GLY A 343 -9.76 66.05 -26.48
N THR A 344 -10.33 66.20 -27.65
CA THR A 344 -9.65 66.21 -28.94
C THR A 344 -8.33 66.98 -28.85
N SER A 345 -7.21 66.27 -28.82
CA SER A 345 -5.92 66.77 -29.28
C SER A 345 -5.12 65.63 -29.90
N SER A 346 -5.15 65.60 -31.24
CA SER A 346 -4.00 65.32 -32.11
C SER A 346 -2.71 64.84 -31.41
N ALA A 347 -2.66 63.55 -31.05
CA ALA A 347 -1.43 62.84 -30.65
C ALA A 347 -1.18 61.58 -31.50
N ALA A 348 -1.77 61.52 -32.70
CA ALA A 348 -1.53 60.48 -33.70
C ALA A 348 -0.25 60.71 -34.55
N ALA A 349 0.69 61.55 -34.13
CA ALA A 349 1.75 62.06 -35.02
C ALA A 349 3.21 61.92 -34.55
N TRP A 350 3.54 61.22 -33.46
CA TRP A 350 4.89 61.33 -32.88
C TRP A 350 5.74 60.07 -32.66
N TRP A 351 5.30 58.86 -33.04
CA TRP A 351 6.12 57.65 -32.84
C TRP A 351 6.35 56.78 -34.10
N SER A 352 6.27 57.35 -35.31
CA SER A 352 6.62 56.65 -36.57
C SER A 352 7.97 57.07 -37.19
N ARG A 353 8.90 57.65 -36.43
CA ARG A 353 10.28 57.86 -36.92
C ARG A 353 11.32 57.40 -35.91
N ARG A 354 12.17 56.49 -36.38
CA ARG A 354 13.28 55.74 -35.75
C ARG A 354 12.84 54.30 -35.45
N SER A 355 13.33 53.26 -36.14
CA SER A 355 14.68 53.10 -36.69
C SER A 355 14.68 52.08 -37.84
N CYS A 356 15.49 52.39 -38.86
CA CYS A 356 16.23 51.37 -39.61
C CYS A 356 17.11 50.54 -38.68
#